data_AF-A0AAV0IC82-F1
#
_entry.id   AF-A0AAV0IC82-F1
#
_cell.length_a   1.000
_cell.length_b   1.000
_cell.length_c   1.000
_cell.angle_alpha   90.00
_cell.angle_beta   90.00
_cell.angle_gamma   90.00
#
_symmetry.space_group_name_H-M   'P 1'
#
loop_
_entity.id
_entity.type
_entity.pdbx_description
1 polymer ?
#
loop_
_entity_poly.entity_id
_entity_poly.type
_entity_poly.pdbx_seq_one_letter_code
_entity_poly.pdbx_strand_id
1 'polypeptide(L)'
;MISNDKFKSVEHRVIVNNLEPRVSTICSFGNGFTLKSRMYGPIKELLSEENPPIYREIFIEEFFFKSYKKGFDGNSYLPQLKL
;
A
#
# COMPACT_ATOMS: atom_id res chain seq x y z
N MET A 1 -4.03 -2.92 4.54
CA MET A 1 -4.75 -3.91 3.70
C MET A 1 -4.45 -5.35 4.12
N ILE A 2 -3.35 -5.97 3.68
CA ILE A 2 -3.11 -7.43 3.82
C ILE A 2 -3.07 -7.88 5.29
N SER A 3 -2.45 -7.09 6.16
CA SER A 3 -2.37 -7.35 7.61
C SER A 3 -3.64 -6.99 8.39
N ASN A 4 -4.73 -6.61 7.71
CA ASN A 4 -5.96 -6.10 8.33
C ASN A 4 -5.70 -4.97 9.36
N ASP A 5 -4.91 -3.97 8.98
CA ASP A 5 -4.47 -2.84 9.83
C ASP A 5 -3.63 -3.17 11.07
N LYS A 6 -3.19 -4.42 11.22
CA LYS A 6 -2.19 -4.80 12.23
C LYS A 6 -0.84 -4.11 12.02
N PHE A 7 -0.49 -3.81 10.77
CA PHE A 7 0.69 -3.01 10.42
C PHE A 7 0.29 -1.72 9.73
N LYS A 8 0.92 -0.61 10.13
CA LYS A 8 0.69 0.72 9.57
C LYS A 8 1.73 1.04 8.50
N SER A 9 1.26 1.32 7.29
CA SER A 9 2.08 1.95 6.24
C SER A 9 2.10 3.44 6.49
N VAL A 10 3.27 4.01 6.77
CA VAL A 10 3.41 5.43 7.15
C VAL A 10 3.82 6.30 5.96
N GLU A 11 3.38 7.55 5.99
CA GLU A 11 3.83 8.58 5.06
C GLU A 11 5.27 8.98 5.41
N HIS A 12 6.10 9.14 4.39
CA HIS A 12 7.48 9.59 4.51
C HIS A 12 7.77 10.64 3.43
N ARG A 13 8.63 11.62 3.77
CA ARG A 13 9.06 12.67 2.85
C ARG A 13 10.56 12.89 2.96
N VAL A 14 11.17 13.34 1.88
CA VAL A 14 12.57 13.77 1.85
C VAL A 14 12.60 15.30 1.81
N ILE A 15 13.41 15.90 2.68
CA ILE A 15 13.62 17.34 2.73
C ILE A 15 14.88 17.65 1.92
N VAL A 16 14.78 18.66 1.05
CA VAL A 16 15.92 19.19 0.28
C VAL A 16 16.69 20.21 1.13
N ASN A 17 18.00 20.27 0.96
CA ASN A 17 18.85 21.32 1.54
C ASN A 17 19.80 21.88 0.46
N ASN A 18 20.27 23.10 0.66
CA ASN A 18 21.15 23.80 -0.29
C ASN A 18 22.64 23.75 0.12
N LEU A 19 22.98 22.97 1.14
CA LEU A 19 24.33 22.94 1.72
C LEU A 19 25.16 21.83 1.08
N GLU A 20 24.63 20.61 1.05
CA GLU A 20 25.38 19.44 0.61
C GLU A 20 24.51 18.46 -0.20
N PRO A 21 25.04 17.88 -1.30
CA PRO A 21 24.35 16.83 -2.03
C PRO A 21 24.03 15.62 -1.14
N ARG A 22 22.79 15.13 -1.19
CA ARG A 22 22.36 13.90 -0.51
C ARG A 22 22.00 12.83 -1.52
N VAL A 23 22.66 11.67 -1.42
CA VAL A 23 22.36 10.48 -2.24
C VAL A 23 21.82 9.37 -1.33
N SER A 24 20.74 8.72 -1.76
CA SER A 24 20.19 7.54 -1.10
C SER A 24 19.68 6.56 -2.15
N THR A 25 19.83 5.26 -1.89
CA THR A 25 19.21 4.20 -2.68
C THR A 25 18.05 3.57 -1.90
N ILE A 26 17.00 3.15 -2.62
CA ILE A 26 15.85 2.43 -2.05
C ILE A 26 15.82 1.01 -2.59
N CYS A 27 15.57 0.04 -1.72
CA CYS A 27 15.26 -1.33 -2.11
C CYS A 27 13.84 -1.64 -1.67
N SER A 28 12.97 -1.93 -2.65
CA SER A 28 11.55 -2.22 -2.43
C SER A 28 11.29 -3.69 -2.73
N PHE A 29 10.73 -4.40 -1.76
CA PHE A 29 10.36 -5.81 -1.89
C PHE A 29 8.85 -5.95 -2.05
N GLY A 30 8.41 -6.66 -3.08
CA GLY A 30 7.00 -6.91 -3.33
C GLY A 30 6.73 -7.33 -4.76
N ASN A 31 5.57 -7.95 -4.99
CA ASN A 31 5.22 -8.55 -6.28
C ASN A 31 4.68 -7.57 -7.33
N GLY A 32 4.78 -6.25 -7.06
CA GLY A 32 4.56 -5.14 -7.99
C GLY A 32 3.46 -5.34 -9.05
N PHE A 33 3.77 -4.90 -10.27
CA PHE A 33 2.96 -5.12 -11.48
C PHE A 33 3.12 -6.51 -12.09
N THR A 34 3.98 -7.36 -11.52
CA THR A 34 4.29 -8.67 -12.11
C THR A 34 3.20 -9.72 -11.89
N LEU A 35 2.31 -9.53 -10.90
CA LEU A 35 1.19 -10.44 -10.65
C LEU A 35 -0.13 -9.85 -11.13
N LYS A 36 -0.39 -9.94 -12.43
CA LYS A 36 -1.61 -9.40 -13.07
C LYS A 36 -2.91 -10.07 -12.64
N SER A 37 -2.84 -11.31 -12.15
CA SER A 37 -4.02 -12.14 -11.85
C SER A 37 -4.26 -12.41 -10.37
N ARG A 38 -3.44 -11.86 -9.46
CA ARG A 38 -3.57 -12.17 -8.02
C ARG A 38 -4.43 -11.12 -7.32
N MET A 39 -5.52 -11.59 -6.71
CA MET A 39 -6.30 -10.81 -5.76
C MET A 39 -5.58 -10.71 -4.42
N TYR A 40 -5.64 -9.54 -3.82
CA TYR A 40 -5.13 -9.26 -2.48
C TYR A 40 -6.25 -8.69 -1.62
N GLY A 41 -6.30 -9.17 -0.39
CA GLY A 41 -7.17 -8.68 0.67
C GLY A 41 -6.54 -9.02 2.02
N PRO A 42 -7.28 -8.85 3.13
CA PRO A 42 -6.85 -9.33 4.43
C PRO A 42 -6.48 -10.82 4.41
N ILE A 43 -5.38 -11.19 5.07
CA ILE A 43 -4.98 -12.60 5.25
C ILE A 43 -6.07 -13.31 6.05
N LYS A 44 -6.62 -14.41 5.51
CA LYS A 44 -7.78 -15.11 6.08
C LYS A 44 -7.49 -15.62 7.49
N GLU A 45 -6.27 -16.09 7.73
CA GLU A 45 -5.77 -16.59 9.00
C GLU A 45 -5.65 -15.50 10.08
N LEU A 46 -5.72 -14.21 9.71
CA LEU A 46 -5.76 -13.09 10.65
C LEU A 46 -7.20 -12.65 10.99
N LEU A 47 -8.22 -13.20 10.33
CA LEU A 47 -9.62 -12.81 10.52
C LEU A 47 -10.31 -13.65 11.60
N SER A 48 -11.25 -13.03 12.32
CA SER A 48 -12.10 -13.66 13.34
C SER A 48 -13.38 -12.83 13.51
N GLU A 49 -14.31 -13.28 14.37
CA GLU A 49 -15.51 -12.50 14.71
C GLU A 49 -15.13 -11.17 15.38
N GLU A 50 -14.09 -11.16 16.21
CA GLU A 50 -13.56 -9.98 16.89
C GLU A 50 -12.63 -9.13 16.00
N ASN A 51 -12.14 -9.70 14.89
CA ASN A 51 -11.31 -9.01 13.90
C ASN A 51 -11.84 -9.24 12.48
N PRO A 52 -13.01 -8.66 12.14
CA PRO A 52 -13.58 -8.81 10.81
C PRO A 52 -12.71 -8.15 9.74
N PRO A 53 -12.86 -8.53 8.46
CA PRO A 53 -12.14 -7.90 7.36
C PRO A 53 -12.45 -6.40 7.31
N ILE A 54 -11.41 -5.57 7.23
CA ILE A 54 -11.54 -4.10 7.08
C ILE A 54 -11.58 -3.72 5.61
N TYR A 55 -11.02 -4.56 4.73
CA TYR A 55 -10.81 -4.27 3.32
C TYR A 55 -11.41 -5.35 2.42
N ARG A 56 -11.99 -4.94 1.28
CA ARG A 56 -12.36 -5.86 0.20
C ARG A 56 -11.13 -6.35 -0.58
N GLU A 57 -11.30 -7.46 -1.28
CA GLU A 57 -10.27 -7.96 -2.20
C GLU A 57 -10.17 -7.07 -3.46
N ILE A 58 -8.98 -6.92 -4.00
CA ILE A 58 -8.69 -6.18 -5.24
C ILE A 58 -7.56 -6.86 -6.03
N PHE A 59 -7.58 -6.76 -7.35
CA PHE A 59 -6.41 -7.11 -8.16
C PHE A 59 -5.24 -6.18 -7.84
N ILE A 60 -4.06 -6.72 -7.55
CA ILE A 60 -2.93 -5.89 -7.16
C ILE A 60 -2.50 -4.92 -8.27
N GLU A 61 -2.63 -5.34 -9.54
CA GLU A 61 -2.39 -4.48 -10.70
C GLU A 61 -3.36 -3.28 -10.71
N GLU A 62 -4.63 -3.50 -10.40
CA GLU A 62 -5.63 -2.42 -10.30
C GLU A 62 -5.31 -1.47 -9.14
N PHE A 63 -4.91 -2.02 -7.99
CA PHE A 63 -4.48 -1.22 -6.84
C PHE A 63 -3.31 -0.30 -7.21
N PHE A 64 -2.26 -0.84 -7.84
CA PHE A 64 -1.12 -0.04 -8.26
C PHE A 64 -1.53 0.98 -9.33
N PHE A 65 -2.23 0.56 -10.39
CA PHE A 65 -2.68 1.46 -11.45
C PHE A 65 -3.45 2.66 -10.90
N LYS A 66 -4.43 2.42 -10.01
CA LYS A 66 -5.21 3.50 -9.40
C LYS A 66 -4.39 4.36 -8.44
N SER A 67 -3.50 3.74 -7.65
CA SER A 67 -2.62 4.48 -6.72
C SER A 67 -1.65 5.40 -7.46
N TYR A 68 -1.05 4.94 -8.56
CA TYR A 68 -0.16 5.77 -9.38
C TYR A 68 -0.91 6.83 -10.19
N LYS A 69 -2.07 6.48 -10.77
CA LYS A 69 -2.90 7.43 -11.52
C LYS A 69 -3.41 8.58 -10.65
N LYS A 70 -3.66 8.32 -9.36
CA LYS A 70 -4.07 9.34 -8.40
C LYS A 70 -3.01 10.45 -8.21
N GLY A 71 -1.74 10.14 -8.44
CA GLY A 71 -0.63 11.06 -8.17
C GLY A 71 -0.32 11.18 -6.67
N PHE A 72 0.58 12.11 -6.33
CA PHE A 72 1.01 12.34 -4.95
C PHE A 72 0.20 13.49 -4.33
N ASP A 73 -0.98 13.17 -3.77
CA ASP A 73 -1.84 14.12 -3.04
C ASP A 73 -1.70 13.98 -1.50
N GLY A 74 -0.70 13.22 -1.04
CA GLY A 74 -0.48 12.88 0.38
C GLY A 74 -1.47 11.83 0.93
N ASN A 75 -2.50 11.44 0.18
CA ASN A 75 -3.54 10.55 0.69
C ASN A 75 -3.37 9.14 0.13
N SER A 76 -3.55 8.13 0.99
CA SER A 76 -3.54 6.73 0.57
C SER A 76 -4.74 6.37 -0.33
N TYR A 77 -4.59 5.38 -1.21
CA TYR A 77 -5.71 4.75 -1.94
C TYR A 77 -6.50 3.77 -1.05
N LEU A 78 -5.92 3.32 0.07
CA LEU A 78 -6.50 2.32 0.98
C LEU A 78 -7.93 2.61 1.47
N PRO A 79 -8.34 3.86 1.76
CA PRO A 79 -9.72 4.15 2.18
C PRO A 79 -10.78 3.70 1.17
N GLN A 80 -10.47 3.70 -0.13
CA GLN A 80 -11.41 3.29 -1.18
C GLN A 80 -11.67 1.77 -1.21
N LEU A 81 -10.87 1.01 -0.47
CA LEU A 81 -10.97 -0.44 -0.36
C LEU A 81 -11.64 -0.90 0.93
N LYS A 82 -11.99 0.02 1.84
CA LYS A 82 -12.70 -0.36 3.06
C LYS A 82 -14.08 -0.95 2.75
N LEU A 83 -14.52 -1.90 3.57
CA LEU A 83 -15.88 -2.44 3.54
C LEU A 83 -16.89 -1.47 4.14
#